data_AF-A0A7Y1LHE3-F1
#
_entry.id   AF-A0A7Y1LHE3-F1
#
_cell.length_a   1.000
_cell.length_b   1.000
_cell.length_c   1.000
_cell.angle_alpha   90.00
_cell.angle_beta   90.00
_cell.angle_gamma   90.00
#
_symmetry.space_group_name_H-M   'P 1'
#
loop_
_entity.id
_entity.type
_entity.pdbx_description
1 polymer ?
#
loop_
_entity_poly.entity_id
_entity_poly.type
_entity_poly.pdbx_seq_one_letter_code
_entity_poly.pdbx_strand_id
1 'polypeptide(L)'
;MQNILADVAVSVSELKKNPSSVLSGANGLPVAVLNHNRVMGYMVPANVYEAMVERLDELELIHLVKARLDANETPVRVSLDDLIGEAEADIANGR
;
A
#
# COMPACT_ATOMS: atom_id res chain seq x y z
N MET A 1 -27.01 2.20 10.31
CA MET A 1 -26.63 2.45 8.92
C MET A 1 -25.18 2.05 8.77
N GLN A 2 -24.80 1.29 7.74
CA GLN A 2 -23.38 1.04 7.44
C GLN A 2 -22.81 2.28 6.74
N ASN A 3 -21.60 2.70 7.11
CA ASN A 3 -20.90 3.76 6.40
C ASN A 3 -20.41 3.23 5.05
N ILE A 4 -20.73 3.95 3.98
CA ILE A 4 -20.23 3.68 2.64
C ILE A 4 -18.99 4.55 2.46
N LEU A 5 -17.83 3.92 2.24
CA LEU A 5 -16.52 4.58 2.11
C LEU A 5 -16.13 4.83 0.64
N ALA A 6 -17.12 4.91 -0.24
CA ALA A 6 -16.94 5.15 -1.66
C ALA A 6 -18.07 6.06 -2.17
N ASP A 7 -17.74 6.98 -3.05
CA ASP A 7 -18.71 7.91 -3.64
C ASP A 7 -19.63 7.23 -4.67
N VAL A 8 -19.20 6.07 -5.19
CA VAL A 8 -19.95 5.26 -6.14
C VAL A 8 -20.34 3.94 -5.48
N ALA A 9 -21.60 3.54 -5.63
CA ALA A 9 -22.10 2.25 -5.18
C ALA A 9 -22.85 1.55 -6.31
N VAL A 10 -22.64 0.24 -6.46
CA VAL A 10 -23.33 -0.60 -7.45
C VAL A 10 -23.87 -1.87 -6.81
N SER A 11 -24.94 -2.44 -7.35
CA SER A 11 -25.40 -3.76 -6.91
C SER A 11 -24.46 -4.87 -7.42
N VAL A 12 -24.39 -5.99 -6.69
CA VAL A 12 -23.65 -7.18 -7.15
C VAL A 12 -24.16 -7.69 -8.51
N SER A 13 -25.46 -7.55 -8.78
CA SER A 13 -26.06 -7.93 -10.06
C SER A 13 -25.61 -7.03 -11.21
N GLU A 14 -25.43 -5.74 -10.97
CA GLU A 14 -24.94 -4.78 -11.96
C GLU A 14 -23.44 -4.95 -12.21
N LEU A 15 -22.66 -5.15 -11.15
CA LEU A 15 -21.24 -5.46 -11.25
C LEU A 15 -21.00 -6.72 -12.10
N LYS A 16 -21.80 -7.78 -11.90
CA LYS A 16 -21.71 -9.02 -12.68
C LYS A 16 -22.04 -8.84 -14.16
N LYS A 17 -22.90 -7.88 -14.52
CA LYS A 17 -23.30 -7.64 -15.92
C LYS A 17 -22.17 -6.99 -16.72
N ASN A 18 -21.51 -5.98 -16.15
CA ASN A 18 -20.46 -5.25 -16.85
C ASN A 18 -19.45 -4.60 -15.87
N PRO A 19 -18.46 -5.35 -15.37
CA PRO A 19 -17.50 -4.83 -14.39
C PRO A 19 -16.62 -3.70 -14.95
N SER A 20 -16.26 -3.76 -16.23
CA SER A 20 -15.45 -2.71 -16.89
C SER A 20 -16.17 -1.36 -16.96
N SER A 21 -17.49 -1.38 -17.23
CA SER A 21 -18.30 -0.16 -17.24
C SER A 21 -18.41 0.46 -15.85
N VAL A 22 -18.52 -0.36 -14.80
CA VAL A 22 -18.54 0.12 -13.41
C VAL A 22 -17.22 0.81 -13.07
N LEU A 23 -16.09 0.18 -13.38
CA LEU A 23 -14.76 0.77 -13.13
C LEU A 23 -14.53 2.06 -13.92
N SER A 24 -14.93 2.08 -15.20
CA SER A 24 -14.78 3.27 -16.04
C SER A 24 -15.65 4.42 -15.55
N GLY A 25 -16.90 4.13 -15.15
CA GLY A 25 -17.82 5.13 -14.59
C GLY A 25 -17.39 5.67 -13.22
N ALA A 26 -16.56 4.93 -12.49
CA ALA A 26 -16.00 5.37 -11.22
C ALA A 26 -14.76 6.28 -11.37
N ASN A 27 -14.29 6.54 -12.60
CA ASN A 27 -13.15 7.42 -12.89
C ASN A 27 -11.89 7.10 -12.05
N GLY A 28 -11.62 5.81 -11.81
CA GLY A 28 -10.47 5.38 -11.01
C GLY A 28 -10.65 5.51 -9.50
N LEU A 29 -11.85 5.80 -9.00
CA LEU A 29 -12.18 5.76 -7.57
C LEU A 29 -12.69 4.38 -7.14
N PRO A 30 -12.59 4.03 -5.84
CA PRO A 30 -13.22 2.85 -5.29
C PRO A 30 -14.74 2.83 -5.50
N VAL A 31 -15.30 1.63 -5.62
CA VAL A 31 -16.74 1.40 -5.77
C VAL A 31 -17.25 0.48 -4.66
N ALA A 32 -18.27 0.90 -3.94
CA ALA A 32 -18.96 0.04 -2.99
C ALA A 32 -19.85 -0.97 -3.73
N VAL A 33 -19.70 -2.26 -3.42
CA VAL A 33 -20.52 -3.33 -3.98
C VAL A 33 -21.60 -3.69 -2.98
N LEU A 34 -22.86 -3.57 -3.39
CA LEU A 34 -24.02 -3.77 -2.54
C LEU A 34 -24.69 -5.12 -2.80
N ASN A 35 -25.13 -5.78 -1.73
CA ASN A 35 -26.01 -6.94 -1.77
C ASN A 35 -27.19 -6.72 -0.81
N HIS A 36 -28.42 -6.78 -1.34
CA HIS A 36 -29.64 -6.47 -0.56
C HIS A 36 -29.51 -5.17 0.27
N ASN A 37 -29.02 -4.09 -0.37
CA ASN A 37 -28.76 -2.77 0.23
C ASN A 37 -27.76 -2.76 1.41
N ARG A 38 -26.91 -3.77 1.52
CA ARG A 38 -25.78 -3.82 2.46
C ARG A 38 -24.48 -3.84 1.69
N VAL A 39 -23.45 -3.17 2.21
CA VAL A 39 -22.11 -3.20 1.60
C VAL A 39 -21.57 -4.62 1.76
N MET A 40 -21.37 -5.31 0.64
CA MET A 40 -20.71 -6.62 0.58
C MET A 40 -19.20 -6.47 0.59
N GLY A 41 -18.69 -5.44 -0.09
CA GLY A 41 -17.27 -5.15 -0.19
C GLY A 41 -17.01 -3.93 -1.06
N TYR A 42 -15.74 -3.69 -1.35
CA TYR A 42 -15.29 -2.61 -2.23
C TYR A 42 -14.53 -3.20 -3.41
N MET A 43 -14.82 -2.70 -4.60
CA MET A 43 -13.99 -2.91 -5.77
C MET A 43 -13.05 -1.71 -5.90
N VAL A 44 -11.75 -1.95 -5.81
CA VAL A 44 -10.72 -0.91 -5.85
C VAL A 44 -9.91 -1.09 -7.14
N PRO A 45 -9.71 -0.04 -7.95
CA PRO A 45 -8.81 -0.11 -9.10
C PRO A 45 -7.39 -0.53 -8.69
N ALA A 46 -6.70 -1.29 -9.55
CA ALA A 46 -5.41 -1.90 -9.21
C ALA A 46 -4.38 -0.87 -8.74
N ASN A 47 -4.20 0.22 -9.48
CA ASN A 47 -3.28 1.30 -9.13
C ASN A 47 -3.58 1.95 -7.77
N VAL A 48 -4.86 2.07 -7.41
CA VAL A 48 -5.27 2.62 -6.12
C VAL A 48 -4.97 1.62 -5.00
N TYR A 49 -5.25 0.35 -5.23
CA TYR A 49 -4.95 -0.71 -4.26
C TYR A 49 -3.45 -0.85 -4.01
N GLU A 50 -2.64 -0.85 -5.08
CA GLU A 50 -1.17 -0.87 -5.00
C GLU A 50 -0.63 0.32 -4.21
N ALA A 51 -1.08 1.55 -4.51
CA ALA A 51 -0.69 2.74 -3.77
C ALA A 51 -1.13 2.72 -2.30
N MET A 52 -2.25 2.08 -1.97
CA MET A 52 -2.66 1.86 -0.57
C MET A 52 -1.71 0.91 0.14
N VAL A 53 -1.32 -0.19 -0.50
CA VAL A 53 -0.39 -1.18 0.06
C VAL A 53 0.99 -0.56 0.28
N GLU A 54 1.51 0.18 -0.70
CA GLU A 54 2.79 0.90 -0.59
C GLU A 54 2.79 1.87 0.59
N ARG A 55 1.72 2.65 0.77
CA ARG A 55 1.60 3.55 1.93
C ARG A 55 1.51 2.84 3.27
N LEU A 56 0.95 1.64 3.33
CA LEU A 56 0.92 0.86 4.56
C LEU A 56 2.33 0.40 4.95
N ASP A 57 3.13 -0.03 3.97
CA ASP A 57 4.54 -0.39 4.18
C ASP A 57 5.37 0.82 4.64
N GLU A 58 5.17 1.99 4.01
CA GLU A 58 5.79 3.24 4.46
C GLU A 58 5.46 3.57 5.92
N LEU A 59 4.21 3.35 6.35
CA LEU A 59 3.80 3.61 7.74
C LEU A 59 4.50 2.69 8.73
N GLU A 60 4.70 1.42 8.38
CA GLU A 60 5.46 0.47 9.20
C GLU A 60 6.94 0.88 9.28
N LEU A 61 7.53 1.28 8.15
CA LEU A 61 8.91 1.78 8.10
C LEU A 61 9.07 3.04 8.97
N ILE A 62 8.13 3.99 8.90
CA ILE A 62 8.14 5.20 9.73
C ILE A 62 8.10 4.83 11.23
N HIS A 63 7.30 3.84 11.62
CA HIS A 63 7.27 3.38 13.01
C HIS A 63 8.62 2.82 13.44
N LEU A 64 9.26 1.99 12.61
CA LEU A 64 10.58 1.44 12.89
C LEU A 64 11.64 2.54 13.01
N VAL A 65 11.66 3.50 12.09
CA VAL A 65 12.59 4.63 12.12
C VAL A 65 12.41 5.43 13.40
N LYS A 66 11.18 5.77 13.78
CA LYS A 66 10.90 6.48 15.03
C LYS A 66 11.38 5.69 16.25
N ALA A 67 11.04 4.40 16.33
CA ALA A 67 11.48 3.55 17.42
C ALA A 67 13.00 3.51 17.57
N ARG A 68 13.75 3.47 16.46
CA ARG A 68 15.23 3.50 16.49
C ARG A 68 15.80 4.85 16.88
N LEU A 69 15.20 5.95 16.42
CA LEU A 69 15.60 7.30 16.83
C LEU A 69 15.36 7.51 18.33
N ASP A 70 14.23 7.00 18.85
CA ASP A 70 13.85 7.11 20.26
C ASP A 70 14.65 6.14 21.17
N ALA A 71 15.24 5.07 20.62
CA ALA A 71 16.05 4.12 21.37
C ALA A 71 17.37 4.70 21.91
N ASN A 72 17.75 5.90 21.47
CA ASN A 72 18.93 6.64 21.93
C ASN A 72 20.23 5.83 21.84
N GLU A 73 20.34 5.00 20.80
CA GLU A 73 21.54 4.24 20.49
C GLU A 73 22.69 5.18 20.10
N THR A 74 23.93 4.75 20.37
CA THR A 74 25.11 5.55 19.99
C THR A 74 25.31 5.45 18.48
N PRO A 75 25.22 6.56 17.71
CA PRO A 75 25.42 6.50 16.27
C PRO A 75 26.86 6.11 15.94
N VAL A 76 27.02 5.19 15.00
CA VAL A 76 28.34 4.85 14.44
C VAL A 76 28.60 5.73 13.23
N ARG A 77 29.68 6.50 13.27
CA ARG A 77 30.10 7.31 12.12
C ARG A 77 30.78 6.41 11.10
N VAL A 78 30.24 6.38 9.90
CA VAL A 78 30.78 5.63 8.75
C VAL A 78 30.96 6.58 7.57
N SER A 79 31.95 6.32 6.71
CA SER A 79 32.07 6.99 5.42
C SER A 79 31.54 6.09 4.30
N LEU A 80 31.16 6.70 3.17
CA LEU A 80 30.77 5.95 1.97
C LEU A 80 31.92 5.09 1.44
N ASP A 81 33.15 5.61 1.50
CA ASP A 81 34.34 4.88 1.05
C ASP A 81 34.58 3.61 1.87
N ASP A 82 34.37 3.68 3.20
CA ASP A 82 34.49 2.51 4.08
C ASP A 82 33.47 1.42 3.72
N LEU A 83 32.21 1.81 3.48
CA LEU A 83 31.13 0.87 3.12
C LEU A 83 31.35 0.24 1.73
N ILE A 84 31.84 1.02 0.77
CA ILE A 84 32.17 0.52 -0.57
C ILE A 84 33.32 -0.48 -0.47
N GLY A 85 34.38 -0.15 0.27
CA GLY A 85 35.51 -1.05 0.48
C GLY A 85 35.13 -2.35 1.17
N GLU A 86 34.24 -2.31 2.16
CA GLU A 86 33.70 -3.50 2.84
C GLU A 86 32.90 -4.39 1.87
N ALA A 87 32.01 -3.79 1.08
CA ALA A 87 31.23 -4.52 0.08
C ALA A 87 32.10 -5.16 -1.01
N GLU A 88 33.12 -4.44 -1.50
CA GLU A 88 34.09 -4.97 -2.48
C GLU A 88 34.89 -6.13 -1.90
N ALA A 89 35.30 -6.05 -0.64
CA ALA A 89 35.98 -7.12 0.06
C ALA A 89 35.08 -8.35 0.23
N ASP A 90 33.81 -8.18 0.57
CA ASP A 90 32.84 -9.28 0.70
C ASP A 90 32.61 -10.00 -0.63
N ILE A 91 32.46 -9.24 -1.72
CA ILE A 91 32.34 -9.79 -3.08
C ILE A 91 33.61 -10.56 -3.47
N ALA A 92 34.79 -10.02 -3.19
CA ALA A 92 36.07 -10.69 -3.47
C ALA A 92 36.25 -11.98 -2.65
N ASN A 93 35.66 -12.03 -1.46
CA ASN A 93 35.69 -13.19 -0.56
C ASN A 93 34.53 -14.18 -0.81
N GLY A 94 33.64 -13.91 -1.76
CA GLY A 94 32.53 -14.78 -2.14
C GLY A 94 31.46 -14.94 -1.07
N ARG A 95 31.24 -13.89 -0.25
CA ARG A 95 30.13 -13.81 0.71
C ARG A 95 28.93 -13.09 0.12
#